data_AF-A0A6P2IYP0-F1
#
_entry.id   AF-A0A6P2IYP0-F1
#
_cell.length_a   1.000
_cell.length_b   1.000
_cell.length_c   1.000
_cell.angle_alpha   90.00
_cell.angle_beta   90.00
_cell.angle_gamma   90.00
#
_symmetry.space_group_name_H-M   'P 1'
#
loop_
_entity.id
_entity.type
_entity.pdbx_description
1 polymer ?
#
loop_
_entity_poly.entity_id
_entity_poly.type
_entity_poly.pdbx_seq_one_letter_code
_entity_poly.pdbx_strand_id
1 'polypeptide(L)'
;MSPTQLLVPTFTQMLRAQSAWLDKAAAHRQAEGNAPDALLTLKLAPDMYPLAAQVRFSCFQAMEPVYRLRGEALPDALLALREAGWHADAQPGTLGDAQGIVAGTIAFLGELAPDALDGGAALPIALELPNGIAFDMTGEQYARDWALPQFYFHAIAAYAILRHHGVELGKADYVPHMLAYVRPGTIPQG
;
A
#
# COMPACT_ATOMS: atom_id res chain seq x y z
N MET A 1 -20.34 5.96 6.98
CA MET A 1 -18.94 6.43 6.98
C MET A 1 -18.65 6.90 5.58
N SER A 2 -18.12 8.12 5.40
CA SER A 2 -17.88 8.65 4.06
C SER A 2 -16.67 7.99 3.40
N PRO A 3 -16.54 8.00 2.06
CA PRO A 3 -15.37 7.47 1.36
C PRO A 3 -14.05 8.06 1.86
N THR A 4 -13.99 9.36 2.17
CA THR A 4 -12.76 9.99 2.69
C THR A 4 -12.40 9.43 4.06
N GLN A 5 -13.37 9.36 4.97
CA GLN A 5 -13.19 8.84 6.33
C GLN A 5 -12.86 7.35 6.36
N LEU A 6 -13.29 6.58 5.36
CA LEU A 6 -12.97 5.17 5.24
C LEU A 6 -11.56 4.98 4.67
N LEU A 7 -11.25 5.57 3.52
CA LEU A 7 -10.06 5.20 2.73
C LEU A 7 -8.79 5.88 3.25
N VAL A 8 -8.81 7.20 3.43
CA VAL A 8 -7.60 7.99 3.73
C VAL A 8 -6.91 7.53 5.01
N PRO A 9 -7.59 7.42 6.18
CA PRO A 9 -6.93 6.95 7.39
C PRO A 9 -6.53 5.48 7.30
N THR A 10 -7.29 4.63 6.61
CA THR A 10 -6.94 3.21 6.41
C THR A 10 -5.64 3.06 5.64
N PHE A 11 -5.52 3.70 4.48
CA PHE A 11 -4.30 3.63 3.66
C PHE A 11 -3.11 4.25 4.37
N THR A 12 -3.29 5.43 4.97
CA THR A 12 -2.21 6.15 5.67
C THR A 12 -1.61 5.31 6.81
N GLN A 13 -2.45 4.69 7.64
CA GLN A 13 -1.97 3.88 8.77
C GLN A 13 -1.22 2.63 8.31
N MET A 14 -1.70 1.97 7.26
CA MET A 14 -1.07 0.77 6.72
C MET A 14 0.22 1.08 5.95
N LEU A 15 0.30 2.20 5.22
CA LEU A 15 1.52 2.65 4.56
C LEU A 15 2.61 3.06 5.58
N ARG A 16 2.24 3.71 6.68
CA ARG A 16 3.17 3.98 7.80
C ARG A 16 3.72 2.68 8.40
N ALA A 17 2.87 1.67 8.58
CA ALA A 17 3.30 0.36 9.03
C ALA A 17 4.25 -0.29 8.00
N GLN A 18 3.90 -0.25 6.71
CA GLN A 18 4.74 -0.80 5.63
C GLN A 18 6.13 -0.13 5.58
N SER A 19 6.20 1.20 5.74
CA SER A 19 7.48 1.93 5.86
C SER A 19 8.31 1.41 7.03
N ALA A 20 7.71 1.20 8.21
CA ALA A 20 8.41 0.63 9.36
C ALA A 20 8.85 -0.83 9.13
N TRP A 21 8.10 -1.63 8.37
CA TRP A 21 8.51 -3.00 8.02
C TRP A 21 9.75 -2.99 7.13
N LEU A 22 9.82 -2.07 6.16
CA LEU A 22 10.98 -1.90 5.29
C LEU A 22 12.22 -1.49 6.08
N ASP A 23 12.11 -0.55 7.02
CA ASP A 23 13.22 -0.15 7.90
C ASP A 23 13.72 -1.32 8.76
N LYS A 24 12.79 -2.07 9.35
CA LYS A 24 13.12 -3.24 10.17
C LYS A 24 13.80 -4.34 9.34
N ALA A 25 13.34 -4.56 8.10
CA ALA A 25 13.95 -5.49 7.18
C ALA A 25 15.37 -5.06 6.75
N ALA A 26 15.56 -3.76 6.52
CA ALA A 26 16.87 -3.19 6.19
C ALA A 26 17.88 -3.41 7.30
N ALA A 27 17.50 -3.10 8.54
CA ALA A 27 18.33 -3.32 9.72
C ALA A 27 18.67 -4.80 9.91
N HIS A 28 17.69 -5.69 9.68
CA HIS A 28 17.90 -7.13 9.71
C HIS A 28 18.96 -7.58 8.68
N ARG A 29 18.87 -7.13 7.42
CA ARG A 29 19.87 -7.46 6.39
C ARG A 29 21.25 -6.91 6.69
N GLN A 30 21.33 -5.68 7.19
CA GLN A 30 22.59 -5.06 7.57
C GLN A 30 23.27 -5.83 8.71
N ALA A 31 22.51 -6.30 9.69
CA ALA A 31 23.03 -7.13 10.79
C ALA A 31 23.60 -8.48 10.29
N GLU A 32 23.09 -9.01 9.18
CA GLU A 32 23.62 -10.20 8.50
C GLU A 32 24.79 -9.90 7.56
N GLY A 33 25.19 -8.63 7.39
CA GLY A 33 26.22 -8.21 6.42
C GLY A 33 25.75 -8.19 4.96
N ASN A 34 24.43 -8.25 4.73
CA ASN A 34 23.82 -8.26 3.41
C ASN A 34 23.40 -6.85 2.96
N ALA A 35 23.41 -6.60 1.65
CA ALA A 35 22.91 -5.34 1.07
C ALA A 35 21.38 -5.24 1.21
N PRO A 36 20.82 -4.15 1.79
CA PRO A 36 19.37 -3.99 1.96
C PRO A 36 18.56 -4.06 0.66
N ASP A 37 19.10 -3.56 -0.44
CA ASP A 37 18.41 -3.50 -1.73
C ASP A 37 18.05 -4.89 -2.28
N ALA A 38 18.78 -5.94 -1.86
CA ALA A 38 18.45 -7.32 -2.22
C ALA A 38 17.07 -7.77 -1.71
N LEU A 39 16.48 -7.08 -0.72
CA LEU A 39 15.10 -7.34 -0.26
C LEU A 39 14.07 -7.14 -1.38
N LEU A 40 14.33 -6.21 -2.29
CA LEU A 40 13.36 -5.77 -3.28
C LEU A 40 13.05 -6.80 -4.37
N THR A 41 13.93 -7.79 -4.56
CA THR A 41 13.76 -8.89 -5.50
C THR A 41 13.05 -10.10 -4.89
N LEU A 42 12.83 -10.10 -3.57
CA LEU A 42 12.25 -11.24 -2.87
C LEU A 42 10.79 -11.47 -3.26
N LYS A 43 10.41 -12.75 -3.33
CA LYS A 43 9.08 -13.21 -3.69
C LYS A 43 8.53 -14.18 -2.65
N LEU A 44 7.20 -14.31 -2.64
CA LEU A 44 6.49 -15.30 -1.85
C LEU A 44 6.29 -16.61 -2.62
N ALA A 45 6.02 -16.51 -3.93
CA ALA A 45 5.92 -17.64 -4.85
C ALA A 45 6.60 -17.27 -6.19
N PRO A 46 7.05 -18.24 -6.99
CA PRO A 46 7.83 -17.99 -8.21
C PRO A 46 7.12 -17.10 -9.25
N ASP A 47 5.80 -17.23 -9.36
CA ASP A 47 4.92 -16.51 -10.29
C ASP A 47 4.35 -15.21 -9.71
N MET A 48 4.61 -14.91 -8.44
CA MET A 48 4.22 -13.65 -7.83
C MET A 48 5.21 -12.53 -8.14
N TYR A 49 4.69 -11.31 -8.15
CA TYR A 49 5.52 -10.11 -8.19
C TYR A 49 6.39 -9.94 -6.93
N PRO A 50 7.60 -9.38 -7.06
CA PRO A 50 8.55 -9.23 -5.95
C PRO A 50 8.15 -8.10 -4.98
N LEU A 51 8.86 -7.98 -3.85
CA LEU A 51 8.60 -6.98 -2.82
C LEU A 51 8.50 -5.55 -3.39
N ALA A 52 9.41 -5.16 -4.32
CA ALA A 52 9.37 -3.86 -4.97
C ALA A 52 8.02 -3.56 -5.62
N ALA A 53 7.45 -4.53 -6.34
CA ALA A 53 6.14 -4.37 -6.95
C ALA A 53 5.03 -4.27 -5.91
N GLN A 54 5.06 -5.09 -4.84
CA GLN A 54 4.04 -5.04 -3.80
C GLN A 54 4.00 -3.67 -3.11
N VAL A 55 5.15 -3.03 -2.88
CA VAL A 55 5.23 -1.66 -2.34
C VAL A 55 4.66 -0.65 -3.35
N ARG A 56 5.09 -0.72 -4.62
CA ARG A 56 4.59 0.16 -5.70
C ARG A 56 3.07 0.06 -5.86
N PHE A 57 2.53 -1.16 -5.86
CA PHE A 57 1.09 -1.40 -5.97
C PHE A 57 0.33 -0.97 -4.72
N SER A 58 0.86 -1.18 -3.52
CA SER A 58 0.24 -0.65 -2.29
C SER A 58 0.07 0.87 -2.38
N CYS A 59 1.10 1.58 -2.86
CA CYS A 59 1.06 3.03 -3.03
C CYS A 59 0.12 3.46 -4.17
N PHE A 60 0.17 2.78 -5.32
CA PHE A 60 -0.75 3.02 -6.42
C PHE A 60 -2.22 2.84 -6.00
N GLN A 61 -2.54 1.74 -5.32
CA GLN A 61 -3.90 1.42 -4.86
C GLN A 61 -4.39 2.37 -3.76
N ALA A 62 -3.49 3.06 -3.05
CA ALA A 62 -3.84 4.11 -2.11
C ALA A 62 -4.15 5.46 -2.82
N MET A 63 -3.53 5.73 -3.97
CA MET A 63 -3.72 6.98 -4.72
C MET A 63 -4.80 6.89 -5.79
N GLU A 64 -4.96 5.76 -6.48
CA GLU A 64 -5.95 5.58 -7.56
C GLU A 64 -7.38 5.97 -7.12
N PRO A 65 -7.87 5.57 -5.93
CA PRO A 65 -9.21 5.92 -5.50
C PRO A 65 -9.44 7.42 -5.38
N VAL A 66 -8.40 8.21 -5.12
CA VAL A 66 -8.51 9.67 -5.00
C VAL A 66 -8.99 10.29 -6.32
N TYR A 67 -8.40 9.89 -7.43
CA TYR A 67 -8.77 10.38 -8.76
C TYR A 67 -10.11 9.80 -9.22
N ARG A 68 -10.30 8.49 -9.04
CA ARG A 68 -11.53 7.80 -9.46
C ARG A 68 -12.76 8.36 -8.77
N LEU A 69 -12.70 8.58 -7.45
CA LEU A 69 -13.81 9.13 -6.66
C LEU A 69 -14.01 10.63 -6.89
N ARG A 70 -13.10 11.31 -7.58
CA ARG A 70 -13.29 12.69 -8.05
C ARG A 70 -13.73 12.79 -9.50
N GLY A 71 -13.84 11.65 -10.20
CA GLY A 71 -14.11 11.62 -11.65
C GLY A 71 -12.96 12.19 -12.48
N GLU A 72 -11.74 12.16 -11.94
CA GLU A 72 -10.53 12.69 -12.58
C GLU A 72 -9.77 11.58 -13.33
N ALA A 73 -9.07 11.97 -14.40
CA ALA A 73 -8.15 11.08 -15.08
C ALA A 73 -6.94 10.77 -14.18
N LEU A 74 -6.41 9.54 -14.28
CA LEU A 74 -5.19 9.18 -13.56
C LEU A 74 -4.00 9.93 -14.17
N PRO A 75 -3.18 10.65 -13.37
CA PRO A 75 -2.00 11.32 -13.89
C PRO A 75 -0.98 10.33 -14.45
N ASP A 76 -0.24 10.75 -15.48
CA ASP A 76 0.82 9.93 -16.11
C ASP A 76 1.84 9.41 -15.09
N ALA A 77 2.19 10.22 -14.09
CA ALA A 77 3.10 9.81 -13.01
C ALA A 77 2.55 8.63 -12.19
N LEU A 78 1.24 8.58 -11.96
CA LEU A 78 0.61 7.47 -11.24
C LEU A 78 0.53 6.21 -12.12
N LEU A 79 0.26 6.37 -13.42
CA LEU A 79 0.30 5.27 -14.38
C LEU A 79 1.72 4.69 -14.53
N ALA A 80 2.74 5.54 -14.54
CA ALA A 80 4.14 5.15 -14.57
C ALA A 80 4.54 4.36 -13.31
N LEU A 81 4.00 4.71 -12.13
CA LEU A 81 4.23 3.92 -10.90
C LEU A 81 3.67 2.49 -11.03
N ARG A 82 2.47 2.34 -11.60
CA ARG A 82 1.87 1.01 -11.86
C ARG A 82 2.71 0.22 -12.85
N GLU A 83 3.14 0.85 -13.94
CA GLU A 83 3.99 0.22 -14.95
C GLU A 83 5.33 -0.22 -14.37
N ALA A 84 5.96 0.61 -13.54
CA ALA A 84 7.16 0.24 -12.80
C ALA A 84 6.90 -0.97 -11.88
N GLY A 85 5.72 -1.07 -11.28
CA GLY A 85 5.30 -2.26 -10.53
C GLY A 85 5.32 -3.54 -11.38
N TRP A 86 4.73 -3.51 -12.57
CA TRP A 86 4.72 -4.66 -13.50
C TRP A 86 6.12 -5.08 -13.95
N HIS A 87 7.06 -4.15 -14.07
CA HIS A 87 8.44 -4.41 -14.49
C HIS A 87 9.45 -4.57 -13.33
N ALA A 88 8.96 -4.68 -12.08
CA ALA A 88 9.83 -4.69 -10.91
C ALA A 88 10.80 -5.90 -10.83
N ASP A 89 10.51 -6.99 -11.53
CA ASP A 89 11.44 -8.11 -11.66
C ASP A 89 12.72 -7.73 -12.40
N ALA A 90 12.59 -6.96 -13.48
CA ALA A 90 13.74 -6.47 -14.25
C ALA A 90 14.37 -5.22 -13.60
N GLN A 91 13.56 -4.40 -12.93
CA GLN A 91 13.95 -3.11 -12.37
C GLN A 91 13.40 -2.92 -10.93
N PRO A 92 13.97 -3.63 -9.94
CA PRO A 92 13.49 -3.60 -8.56
C PRO A 92 13.69 -2.25 -7.89
N GLY A 93 14.70 -1.48 -8.30
CA GLY A 93 15.10 -0.22 -7.65
C GLY A 93 15.86 -0.44 -6.35
N THR A 94 15.90 0.59 -5.51
CA THR A 94 16.57 0.58 -4.20
C THR A 94 15.57 0.72 -3.05
N LEU A 95 15.98 0.33 -1.85
CA LEU A 95 15.15 0.50 -0.65
C LEU A 95 14.83 1.98 -0.40
N GLY A 96 15.76 2.88 -0.74
CA GLY A 96 15.55 4.32 -0.71
C GLY A 96 14.40 4.76 -1.63
N ASP A 97 14.33 4.22 -2.85
CA ASP A 97 13.22 4.48 -3.77
C ASP A 97 11.89 3.99 -3.18
N ALA A 98 11.87 2.78 -2.62
CA ALA A 98 10.68 2.20 -2.00
C ALA A 98 10.17 3.07 -0.83
N GLN A 99 11.08 3.50 0.07
CA GLN A 99 10.73 4.41 1.17
C GLN A 99 10.25 5.78 0.65
N GLY A 100 10.90 6.32 -0.36
CA GLY A 100 10.52 7.59 -0.99
C GLY A 100 9.10 7.55 -1.57
N ILE A 101 8.74 6.45 -2.26
CA ILE A 101 7.40 6.26 -2.82
C ILE A 101 6.34 6.18 -1.71
N VAL A 102 6.61 5.42 -0.64
CA VAL A 102 5.69 5.30 0.51
C VAL A 102 5.50 6.66 1.20
N ALA A 103 6.60 7.37 1.47
CA ALA A 103 6.56 8.69 2.10
C ALA A 103 5.81 9.72 1.24
N GLY A 104 6.08 9.75 -0.06
CA GLY A 104 5.37 10.62 -1.00
C GLY A 104 3.87 10.32 -1.07
N THR A 105 3.50 9.04 -1.01
CA THR A 105 2.08 8.63 -0.99
C THR A 105 1.39 9.07 0.31
N ILE A 106 2.04 8.92 1.46
CA ILE A 106 1.52 9.40 2.74
C ILE A 106 1.35 10.93 2.73
N ALA A 107 2.32 11.67 2.18
CA ALA A 107 2.24 13.12 2.06
C ALA A 107 1.07 13.54 1.16
N PHE A 108 0.92 12.94 -0.02
CA PHE A 108 -0.20 13.17 -0.93
C PHE A 108 -1.56 12.95 -0.26
N LEU A 109 -1.72 11.84 0.47
CA LEU A 109 -2.96 11.57 1.22
C LEU A 109 -3.22 12.60 2.32
N GLY A 110 -2.17 13.14 2.93
CA GLY A 110 -2.24 14.15 3.99
C GLY A 110 -2.64 15.55 3.51
N GLU A 111 -2.51 15.83 2.22
CA GLU A 111 -2.93 17.11 1.60
C GLU A 111 -4.42 17.16 1.25
N LEU A 112 -5.13 16.03 1.36
CA LEU A 112 -6.55 15.95 1.02
C LEU A 112 -7.41 16.68 2.08
N ALA A 113 -8.43 17.40 1.60
CA ALA A 113 -9.47 17.94 2.46
C ALA A 113 -10.24 16.82 3.20
N PRO A 114 -10.83 17.08 4.38
CA PRO A 114 -11.54 16.06 5.17
C PRO A 114 -12.71 15.35 4.45
N ASP A 115 -13.24 15.96 3.39
CA ASP A 115 -14.37 15.51 2.57
C ASP A 115 -13.99 15.29 1.09
N ALA A 116 -12.68 15.26 0.78
CA ALA A 116 -12.11 15.28 -0.57
C ALA A 116 -12.65 14.24 -1.55
N LEU A 117 -13.18 13.11 -1.06
CA LEU A 117 -13.68 11.97 -1.84
C LEU A 117 -15.20 11.77 -1.68
N ASP A 118 -15.86 12.57 -0.84
CA ASP A 118 -17.22 12.27 -0.37
C ASP A 118 -18.27 12.53 -1.47
N GLY A 119 -18.02 13.51 -2.33
CA GLY A 119 -18.80 13.74 -3.55
C GLY A 119 -18.77 12.56 -4.53
N GLY A 120 -17.80 11.65 -4.37
CA GLY A 120 -17.60 10.48 -5.22
C GLY A 120 -18.51 9.30 -4.96
N ALA A 121 -19.19 9.25 -3.81
CA ALA A 121 -19.86 8.04 -3.32
C ALA A 121 -20.87 7.44 -4.33
N ALA A 122 -21.61 8.31 -5.03
CA ALA A 122 -22.62 7.91 -6.01
C ALA A 122 -22.15 8.04 -7.47
N LEU A 123 -20.90 8.44 -7.72
CA LEU A 123 -20.39 8.56 -9.09
C LEU A 123 -20.37 7.19 -9.77
N PRO A 124 -20.80 7.10 -11.03
CA PRO A 124 -20.59 5.90 -11.83
C PRO A 124 -19.09 5.76 -12.14
N ILE A 125 -18.52 4.61 -11.79
CA ILE A 125 -17.14 4.25 -12.08
C ILE A 125 -17.13 3.06 -13.04
N ALA A 126 -16.54 3.28 -14.21
CA ALA A 126 -16.15 2.22 -15.13
C ALA A 126 -14.68 1.88 -14.89
N LEU A 127 -14.43 0.66 -14.41
CA LEU A 127 -13.10 0.13 -14.21
C LEU A 127 -12.78 -0.87 -15.32
N GLU A 128 -11.90 -0.46 -16.23
CA GLU A 128 -11.44 -1.29 -17.34
C GLU A 128 -10.07 -1.90 -17.02
N LEU A 129 -9.98 -3.23 -17.14
CA LEU A 129 -8.75 -3.98 -17.01
C LEU A 129 -8.04 -4.13 -18.35
N PRO A 130 -6.70 -4.29 -18.38
CA PRO A 130 -5.94 -4.45 -19.62
C PRO A 130 -6.37 -5.63 -20.50
N ASN A 131 -7.03 -6.64 -19.93
CA ASN A 131 -7.54 -7.81 -20.66
C ASN A 131 -8.93 -7.57 -21.29
N GLY A 132 -9.46 -6.34 -21.24
CA GLY A 132 -10.74 -5.95 -21.82
C GLY A 132 -11.96 -6.23 -20.94
N ILE A 133 -11.78 -6.77 -19.72
CA ILE A 133 -12.88 -6.86 -18.75
C ILE A 133 -13.17 -5.47 -18.18
N ALA A 134 -14.45 -5.10 -18.12
CA ALA A 134 -14.93 -3.88 -17.51
C ALA A 134 -15.88 -4.18 -16.35
N PHE A 135 -15.82 -3.37 -15.30
CA PHE A 135 -16.74 -3.42 -14.16
C PHE A 135 -17.40 -2.06 -13.98
N ASP A 136 -18.73 -2.06 -13.87
CA ASP A 136 -19.52 -0.88 -13.56
C ASP A 136 -19.93 -0.90 -12.09
N MET A 137 -19.61 0.17 -11.38
CA MET A 137 -19.85 0.30 -9.94
C MET A 137 -20.25 1.74 -9.59
N THR A 138 -20.90 1.93 -8.44
CA THR A 138 -20.90 3.25 -7.77
C THR A 138 -19.54 3.49 -7.11
N GLY A 139 -19.22 4.74 -6.78
CA GLY A 139 -18.01 5.07 -6.01
C GLY A 139 -17.91 4.33 -4.68
N GLU A 140 -19.01 4.16 -3.96
CA GLU A 140 -19.04 3.37 -2.71
C GLU A 140 -18.74 1.89 -2.96
N GLN A 141 -19.32 1.29 -3.99
CA GLN A 141 -19.05 -0.10 -4.38
C GLN A 141 -17.59 -0.26 -4.80
N TYR A 142 -17.06 0.64 -5.61
CA TYR A 142 -15.65 0.66 -5.98
C TYR A 142 -14.72 0.75 -4.75
N ALA A 143 -15.02 1.65 -3.80
CA ALA A 143 -14.23 1.80 -2.59
C ALA A 143 -14.20 0.51 -1.74
N ARG A 144 -15.37 -0.10 -1.52
CA ARG A 144 -15.54 -1.29 -0.67
C ARG A 144 -15.06 -2.58 -1.35
N ASP A 145 -15.47 -2.80 -2.59
CA ASP A 145 -15.36 -4.08 -3.28
C ASP A 145 -14.11 -4.17 -4.17
N TRP A 146 -13.50 -3.04 -4.51
CA TRP A 146 -12.29 -3.00 -5.33
C TRP A 146 -11.08 -2.39 -4.60
N ALA A 147 -11.16 -1.11 -4.23
CA ALA A 147 -10.01 -0.36 -3.73
C ALA A 147 -9.43 -0.96 -2.44
N LEU A 148 -10.27 -1.23 -1.44
CA LEU A 148 -9.83 -1.82 -0.17
C LEU A 148 -9.22 -3.22 -0.34
N PRO A 149 -9.88 -4.19 -1.01
CA PRO A 149 -9.29 -5.50 -1.26
C PRO A 149 -7.95 -5.44 -2.00
N GLN A 150 -7.85 -4.61 -3.04
CA GLN A 150 -6.62 -4.50 -3.83
C GLN A 150 -5.47 -3.92 -3.02
N PHE A 151 -5.71 -2.84 -2.27
CA PHE A 151 -4.71 -2.26 -1.38
C PHE A 151 -4.22 -3.29 -0.34
N TYR A 152 -5.15 -3.94 0.37
CA TYR A 152 -4.78 -4.89 1.42
C TYR A 152 -4.08 -6.13 0.88
N PHE A 153 -4.44 -6.61 -0.31
CA PHE A 153 -3.76 -7.74 -0.95
C PHE A 153 -2.26 -7.45 -1.14
N HIS A 154 -1.91 -6.27 -1.67
CA HIS A 154 -0.52 -5.89 -1.87
C HIS A 154 0.20 -5.59 -0.54
N ALA A 155 -0.49 -4.94 0.41
CA ALA A 155 0.08 -4.65 1.72
C ALA A 155 0.42 -5.95 2.49
N ILE A 156 -0.49 -6.93 2.53
CA ILE A 156 -0.23 -8.20 3.21
C ILE A 156 0.78 -9.06 2.45
N ALA A 157 0.81 -9.01 1.12
CA ALA A 157 1.83 -9.70 0.33
C ALA A 157 3.23 -9.17 0.66
N ALA A 158 3.41 -7.84 0.74
CA ALA A 158 4.69 -7.24 1.17
C ALA A 158 5.10 -7.71 2.57
N TYR A 159 4.17 -7.67 3.54
CA TYR A 159 4.41 -8.19 4.90
C TYR A 159 4.81 -9.68 4.88
N ALA A 160 4.08 -10.50 4.12
CA ALA A 160 4.31 -11.94 4.05
C ALA A 160 5.64 -12.29 3.41
N ILE A 161 6.06 -11.58 2.35
CA ILE A 161 7.39 -11.73 1.74
C ILE A 161 8.46 -11.46 2.79
N LEU A 162 8.42 -10.30 3.47
CA LEU A 162 9.42 -9.95 4.49
C LEU A 162 9.46 -10.99 5.62
N ARG A 163 8.29 -11.39 6.11
CA ARG A 163 8.19 -12.37 7.20
C ARG A 163 8.69 -13.76 6.79
N HIS A 164 8.38 -14.20 5.56
CA HIS A 164 8.84 -15.47 5.01
C HIS A 164 10.37 -15.51 4.88
N HIS A 165 10.99 -14.37 4.57
CA HIS A 165 12.45 -14.21 4.42
C HIS A 165 13.17 -13.83 5.72
N GLY A 166 12.59 -14.14 6.88
CA GLY A 166 13.29 -14.10 8.18
C GLY A 166 13.16 -12.81 8.97
N VAL A 167 12.56 -11.75 8.42
CA VAL A 167 12.35 -10.51 9.18
C VAL A 167 11.39 -10.79 10.35
N GLU A 168 11.75 -10.31 11.54
CA GLU A 168 11.00 -10.53 12.78
C GLU A 168 9.72 -9.67 12.88
N LEU A 169 8.85 -9.74 11.87
CA LEU A 169 7.56 -9.07 11.86
C LEU A 169 6.50 -9.88 12.60
N GLY A 170 5.70 -9.19 13.42
CA GLY A 170 4.53 -9.73 14.08
C GLY A 170 3.26 -8.91 13.81
N LYS A 171 2.15 -9.37 14.39
CA LYS A 171 0.86 -8.68 14.25
C LYS A 171 0.89 -7.27 14.82
N ALA A 172 1.69 -7.03 15.86
CA ALA A 172 1.90 -5.69 16.42
C ALA A 172 2.59 -4.73 15.43
N ASP A 173 3.52 -5.24 14.60
CA ASP A 173 4.10 -4.45 13.51
C ASP A 173 3.07 -4.19 12.40
N TYR A 174 2.15 -5.14 12.13
CA TYR A 174 1.16 -5.00 11.06
C TYR A 174 0.04 -3.98 11.38
N VAL A 175 -0.43 -3.92 12.64
CA VAL A 175 -1.47 -2.97 13.09
C VAL A 175 -1.00 -2.09 14.26
N PRO A 176 0.10 -1.32 14.11
CA PRO A 176 0.69 -0.56 15.21
C PRO A 176 -0.24 0.56 15.68
N HIS A 177 -1.10 1.05 14.80
CA HIS A 177 -2.11 2.06 15.12
C HIS A 177 -3.14 1.60 16.18
N MET A 178 -3.28 0.29 16.42
CA MET A 178 -4.15 -0.22 17.49
C MET A 178 -3.67 0.19 18.88
N LEU A 179 -2.39 0.57 19.03
CA LEU A 179 -1.85 1.10 20.29
C LEU A 179 -2.59 2.35 20.77
N ALA A 180 -3.15 3.16 19.85
CA ALA A 180 -3.94 4.33 20.20
C ALA A 180 -5.24 3.99 20.96
N TYR A 181 -5.69 2.74 20.89
CA TYR A 181 -6.94 2.25 21.51
C TYR A 181 -6.68 1.34 22.72
N VAL A 182 -5.41 1.18 23.12
CA VAL A 182 -5.07 0.34 24.27
C VAL A 182 -5.67 0.92 25.55
N ARG A 183 -6.34 0.06 26.32
CA ARG A 183 -6.81 0.40 27.66
C ARG A 183 -5.59 0.61 28.57
N PRO A 184 -5.49 1.74 29.29
CA PRO A 184 -4.40 1.94 30.25
C PRO A 184 -4.27 0.77 31.23
N GLY A 185 -3.04 0.29 31.44
CA GLY A 185 -2.72 -0.80 32.36
C GLY A 185 -2.89 -2.23 31.81
N THR A 186 -3.28 -2.43 30.54
CA THR A 186 -3.43 -3.78 29.96
C THR A 186 -2.24 -4.25 29.12
N ILE A 187 -1.21 -3.41 28.92
CA ILE A 187 0.01 -3.82 28.22
C ILE A 187 0.78 -4.79 29.13
N PRO A 188 1.09 -6.02 28.68
CA PRO A 188 1.94 -6.93 29.45
C PRO A 188 3.28 -6.28 29.77
N GLN A 189 3.70 -6.33 31.03
CA GLN A 189 5.06 -6.02 31.43
C GLN A 189 5.91 -7.26 31.12
N GLY A 190 6.39 -7.35 29.88
CA GLY A 190 7.27 -8.40 29.40
C GLY A 190 8.66 -7.85 29.10
#